data_AF-A0A6A7YSP1-F1
#
_entry.id   AF-A0A6A7YSP1-F1
#
_cell.length_a   1.000
_cell.length_b   1.000
_cell.length_c   1.000
_cell.angle_alpha   90.00
_cell.angle_beta   90.00
_cell.angle_gamma   90.00
#
_symmetry.space_group_name_H-M   'P 1'
#
loop_
_entity.id
_entity.type
_entity.pdbx_description
1 polymer ?
#
loop_
_entity_poly.entity_id
_entity_poly.type
_entity_poly.pdbx_seq_one_letter_code
_entity_poly.pdbx_strand_id
1 'polypeptide(L)' 'MIHHDCAGIDVGSREHWVAVNPDRADPPVRKFLTFTDDLIALADWLASLQIKVVAMEATGVYWIPLFEVLDARGFEVYLV' A
#
# COMPACT_ATOMS: atom_id res chain seq x y z
N MET A 1 10.04 -10.75 -13.48
CA MET A 1 10.24 -11.17 -12.08
C MET A 1 8.86 -11.37 -11.47
N ILE A 2 8.66 -12.34 -10.58
CA ILE A 2 7.38 -12.57 -9.89
C ILE A 2 7.61 -12.31 -8.39
N HIS A 3 6.78 -11.49 -7.76
CA HIS A 3 6.85 -11.18 -6.33
C HIS A 3 5.68 -11.85 -5.58
N HIS A 4 6.00 -12.70 -4.61
CA HIS A 4 4.98 -13.39 -3.78
C HIS A 4 4.58 -12.61 -2.53
N ASP A 5 5.44 -11.69 -2.08
CA ASP A 5 5.24 -10.80 -0.92
C ASP A 5 4.80 -9.40 -1.39
N CYS A 6 3.71 -9.30 -2.16
CA CYS A 6 3.31 -8.05 -2.79
C CYS A 6 1.90 -7.56 -2.42
N ALA A 7 1.71 -6.26 -2.58
CA ALA A 7 0.41 -5.59 -2.49
C ALA A 7 0.20 -4.67 -3.70
N GLY A 8 -1.06 -4.49 -4.09
CA GLY A 8 -1.49 -3.48 -5.05
C GLY A 8 -2.27 -2.38 -4.34
N ILE A 9 -2.04 -1.12 -4.70
CA ILE A 9 -2.73 0.04 -4.14
C ILE A 9 -3.32 0.88 -5.29
N ASP A 10 -4.63 1.09 -5.24
CA ASP A 10 -5.33 2.13 -6.02
C ASP A 10 -5.37 3.41 -5.18
N VAL A 11 -4.71 4.46 -5.68
CA VAL A 11 -4.46 5.70 -4.96
C VAL A 11 -5.46 6.78 -5.36
N GLY A 12 -6.51 6.94 -4.55
CA GLY A 12 -7.45 8.05 -4.66
C GLY A 12 -7.09 9.29 -3.82
N SER A 13 -7.75 10.41 -4.12
CA SER A 13 -7.59 11.67 -3.37
C SER A 13 -8.21 11.65 -1.97
N ARG A 14 -9.12 10.72 -1.70
CA ARG A 14 -9.86 10.60 -0.43
C ARG A 14 -9.60 9.29 0.30
N GLU A 15 -9.25 8.25 -0.45
CA GLU A 15 -9.08 6.90 0.07
C GLU A 15 -8.11 6.11 -0.81
N HIS A 16 -7.45 5.14 -0.19
CA HIS A 16 -6.58 4.18 -0.83
C HIS A 16 -7.18 2.78 -0.66
N TRP A 17 -7.29 2.05 -1.76
CA TRP A 17 -7.74 0.67 -1.77
C TRP A 17 -6.54 -0.25 -1.93
N VAL A 18 -6.29 -1.09 -0.92
CA VAL A 18 -5.10 -1.92 -0.83
C VAL A 18 -5.50 -3.39 -0.91
N ALA A 19 -4.97 -4.11 -1.88
CA ALA A 19 -5.17 -5.53 -2.08
C ALA A 19 -3.89 -6.32 -1.79
N VAL A 20 -4.03 -7.44 -1.09
CA VAL A 20 -2.97 -8.40 -0.80
C VAL A 20 -3.39 -9.81 -1.22
N ASN A 21 -2.49 -10.79 -1.07
CA ASN A 21 -2.83 -12.19 -1.29
C ASN A 21 -3.98 -12.64 -0.36
N PRO A 22 -5.07 -13.25 -0.89
CA PRO A 22 -6.19 -13.81 -0.12
C PRO A 22 -5.81 -14.75 1.02
N ASP A 23 -4.70 -15.48 0.90
CA ASP A 23 -4.24 -16.40 1.94
C ASP A 23 -3.58 -15.68 3.14
N ARG A 24 -3.33 -14.37 3.03
CA ARG A 24 -2.65 -13.59 4.08
C ARG A 24 -3.58 -12.72 4.91
N ALA A 25 -4.78 -12.41 4.41
CA ALA A 25 -5.70 -11.54 5.11
C ALA A 25 -7.16 -11.83 4.73
N ASP A 26 -8.05 -11.71 5.70
CA ASP A 26 -9.50 -11.75 5.51
C ASP A 26 -10.15 -10.53 6.20
N PRO A 27 -10.71 -9.55 5.45
CA PRO A 27 -10.74 -9.50 3.99
C PRO A 27 -9.35 -9.16 3.39
N PRO A 28 -9.04 -9.63 2.17
CA PRO A 28 -7.76 -9.36 1.52
C PRO A 28 -7.68 -7.99 0.84
N VAL A 29 -8.77 -7.23 0.89
CA VAL A 29 -8.83 -5.85 0.42
C VAL A 29 -9.27 -4.97 1.57
N ARG A 30 -8.52 -3.92 1.82
CA ARG A 30 -8.82 -2.95 2.87
C ARG A 30 -8.72 -1.53 2.33
N LYS A 31 -9.61 -0.68 2.84
CA LYS A 31 -9.59 0.76 2.60
C LYS A 31 -8.87 1.50 3.71
N PHE A 32 -8.09 2.51 3.34
CA PHE A 32 -7.50 3.51 4.23
C PHE A 32 -7.84 4.92 3.75
N LEU A 33 -7.89 5.90 4.65
CA LEU A 33 -8.01 7.31 4.25
C LEU A 33 -6.61 7.90 3.94
N THR A 34 -6.56 9.19 3.62
CA THR A 34 -5.35 9.87 3.10
C THR A 34 -4.63 10.73 4.14
N PHE A 35 -5.08 10.73 5.41
CA PHE A 35 -4.40 11.44 6.48
C PHE A 35 -3.20 10.64 7.00
N THR A 36 -2.21 11.32 7.58
CA THR A 36 -0.95 10.70 8.03
C THR A 36 -1.15 9.46 8.88
N ASP A 37 -2.09 9.49 9.83
CA ASP A 37 -2.37 8.34 10.71
C ASP A 37 -2.88 7.12 9.92
N ASP A 38 -3.71 7.33 8.89
CA ASP A 38 -4.18 6.27 8.01
C ASP A 38 -3.06 5.73 7.10
N LEU A 39 -2.17 6.59 6.60
CA LEU A 39 -1.02 6.15 5.81
C LEU A 39 -0.05 5.30 6.63
N ILE A 40 0.18 5.67 7.90
CA ILE A 40 0.97 4.90 8.85
C ILE A 40 0.28 3.56 9.14
N ALA A 41 -1.02 3.56 9.41
CA ALA A 41 -1.79 2.34 9.66
C ALA A 41 -1.79 1.39 8.45
N LEU A 42 -1.81 1.94 7.23
CA LEU A 42 -1.66 1.19 5.99
C LEU A 42 -0.29 0.49 5.95
N ALA A 43 0.80 1.24 6.19
CA ALA A 43 2.15 0.67 6.18
C ALA A 43 2.35 -0.39 7.28
N ASP A 44 1.82 -0.16 8.48
CA ASP A 44 1.86 -1.12 9.59
C ASP A 44 1.10 -2.41 9.23
N TRP A 45 -0.04 -2.29 8.56
CA TRP A 45 -0.80 -3.44 8.09
C TRP A 45 -0.01 -4.25 7.05
N LEU A 46 0.58 -3.59 6.05
CA LEU A 46 1.42 -4.26 5.05
C LEU A 46 2.63 -4.98 5.70
N ALA A 47 3.28 -4.34 6.67
CA ALA A 47 4.39 -4.94 7.40
C ALA A 47 3.94 -6.17 8.22
N SER A 48 2.77 -6.11 8.85
CA SER A 48 2.22 -7.26 9.60
C SER A 48 1.99 -8.49 8.72
N LEU A 49 1.73 -8.27 7.42
CA LEU A 49 1.54 -9.31 6.41
C LEU A 49 2.83 -9.72 5.69
N GLN A 50 3.97 -9.18 6.12
CA GLN A 50 5.29 -9.43 5.55
C GLN A 50 5.36 -9.08 4.05
N ILE A 51 4.62 -8.05 3.63
CA ILE A 51 4.72 -7.48 2.28
C ILE A 51 6.07 -6.78 2.15
N LYS A 52 6.68 -6.90 0.97
CA LYS A 52 7.97 -6.28 0.63
C LYS A 52 7.86 -5.35 -0.58
N VAL A 53 6.98 -5.69 -1.51
CA VAL A 53 6.83 -4.97 -2.78
C VAL A 53 5.43 -4.40 -2.91
N VAL A 54 5.32 -3.13 -3.31
CA VAL A 54 4.04 -2.46 -3.48
C VAL A 54 3.97 -1.87 -4.88
N ALA A 55 2.92 -2.20 -5.63
CA ALA A 55 2.57 -1.50 -6.85
C ALA A 55 1.47 -0.48 -6.55
N MET A 56 1.69 0.78 -6.92
CA MET A 56 0.75 1.88 -6.73
C MET A 56 0.27 2.38 -8.09
N GLU A 57 -1.04 2.30 -8.35
CA GLU A 57 -1.68 2.98 -9.49
C GLU A 57 -2.18 4.34 -9.00
N ALA A 58 -1.79 5.41 -9.70
CA ALA A 58 -2.19 6.76 -9.33
C ALA A 58 -2.34 7.67 -10.55
N THR A 59 -3.49 8.35 -10.65
CA THR A 59 -3.76 9.33 -11.71
C THR A 59 -3.36 10.77 -11.35
N GLY A 60 -3.00 11.04 -10.10
CA GLY A 60 -2.62 12.37 -9.59
C GLY A 60 -1.53 12.31 -8.51
N VAL A 61 -1.23 13.43 -7.86
CA VAL A 61 -0.07 13.55 -6.94
C VAL A 61 -0.24 12.91 -5.56
N TYR A 62 -1.39 12.31 -5.27
CA TYR A 62 -1.71 11.77 -3.94
C TYR A 62 -0.87 10.55 -3.54
N TRP A 63 -0.12 9.97 -4.48
CA TRP A 63 0.83 8.89 -4.20
C TRP A 63 2.05 9.35 -3.42
N ILE A 64 2.46 10.63 -3.54
CA ILE A 64 3.71 11.15 -2.96
C ILE A 64 3.79 10.90 -1.44
N PRO A 65 2.81 11.35 -0.61
CA PRO A 65 2.91 11.14 0.84
C PRO A 65 2.87 9.65 1.22
N LEU A 66 2.13 8.82 0.48
CA LEU A 66 2.10 7.38 0.73
C LEU A 66 3.44 6.72 0.35
N PHE A 67 4.03 7.10 -0.78
CA PHE A 67 5.35 6.65 -1.20
C PHE A 67 6.41 6.98 -0.15
N GLU A 68 6.44 8.22 0.35
CA GLU A 68 7.41 8.63 1.38
C GLU A 68 7.30 7.78 2.66
N VAL A 69 6.07 7.46 3.09
CA VAL A 69 5.85 6.58 4.25
C VAL A 69 6.33 5.15 3.99
N LEU A 70 6.04 4.60 2.80
CA LEU A 70 6.43 3.23 2.45
C LEU A 70 7.94 3.10 2.22
N ASP A 71 8.57 4.05 1.53
CA ASP A 71 10.02 4.08 1.31
C ASP A 71 10.79 4.19 2.64
N ALA A 72 10.33 5.07 3.55
CA ALA A 72 10.91 5.19 4.89
C ALA A 72 10.77 3.89 5.74
N ARG A 73 9.80 3.04 5.41
CA ARG A 73 9.59 1.72 6.05
C ARG A 73 10.32 0.58 5.33
N GLY A 74 11.03 0.87 4.23
CA GLY A 74 11.84 -0.09 3.49
C GLY A 74 11.07 -0.96 2.50
N PHE A 75 9.86 -0.56 2.09
CA PHE A 75 9.15 -1.23 1.01
C PHE A 75 9.77 -0.88 -0.34
N GLU A 76 9.82 -1.85 -1.25
CA GLU A 76 10.13 -1.60 -2.65
C GLU A 76 8.85 -1.15 -3.36
N VAL A 77 8.79 0.12 -3.76
CA VAL A 77 7.58 0.73 -4.30
C VAL A 77 7.73 0.99 -5.80
N TYR A 78 6.74 0.54 -6.56
CA TYR A 78 6.60 0.78 -8.00
C TYR A 78 5.38 1.66 -8.25
N LEU A 79 5.60 2.85 -8.80
CA LEU A 79 4.52 3.69 -9.31
C LEU A 79 4.19 3.25 -10.74
N VAL A 80 2.91 3.01 -11.03
CA VAL A 80 2.40 2.50 -12.31
C VAL A 80 1.43 3.51 -12.93
#